data_AF-A0A348AJ25-F1
#
_entry.id   AF-A0A348AJ25-F1
#
_cell.length_a   1.000
_cell.length_b   1.000
_cell.length_c   1.000
_cell.angle_alpha   90.00
_cell.angle_beta   90.00
_cell.angle_gamma   90.00
#
_symmetry.space_group_name_H-M   'P 1'
#
loop_
_entity.id
_entity.type
_entity.pdbx_description
1 polymer ?
#
loop_
_entity_poly.entity_id
_entity_poly.type
_entity_poly.pdbx_seq_one_letter_code
_entity_poly.pdbx_strand_id
1 'polypeptide(L)'
;MTNEELGKEIALGIINTGVEGGFDAVSCSTAGDYPSIGCSQWEGLNGRGDALLNSIPGGDYFADRTYSDIQNNGELEALRQLLGSEEGQAVQIQILSQNCTEMYVNELLQVPSMDDSRCFIYAGIWCPTSHSVVRRFLQNRWNRYNLRSLETMRDIFRDLYYVAASVGEEYAVGYANRAENTFQYVASLNLSAYGVAEYGQGPFGR
;
A
#
# COMPACT_ATOMS: atom_id res chain seq x y z
N MET A 1 -1.75 12.33 -14.87
CA MET A 1 -2.21 12.23 -13.48
C MET A 1 -1.45 13.21 -12.62
N THR A 2 -2.10 13.86 -11.65
CA THR A 2 -1.45 14.64 -10.60
C THR A 2 -0.84 13.72 -9.52
N ASN A 3 -0.07 14.29 -8.59
CA ASN A 3 0.50 13.53 -7.48
C ASN A 3 -0.58 12.98 -6.55
N GLU A 4 -1.64 13.76 -6.32
CA GLU A 4 -2.79 13.36 -5.49
C GLU A 4 -3.60 12.23 -6.14
N GLU A 5 -3.78 12.28 -7.47
CA GLU A 5 -4.41 11.20 -8.22
C GLU A 5 -3.58 9.91 -8.16
N LEU A 6 -2.25 10.02 -8.30
CA LEU A 6 -1.34 8.88 -8.13
C LEU A 6 -1.41 8.32 -6.70
N GLY A 7 -1.37 9.18 -5.69
CA GLY A 7 -1.44 8.76 -4.28
C GLY A 7 -2.74 8.03 -3.97
N LYS A 8 -3.87 8.51 -4.51
CA LYS A 8 -5.16 7.84 -4.39
C LYS A 8 -5.18 6.45 -5.04
N GLU A 9 -4.73 6.33 -6.29
CA GLU A 9 -4.70 5.03 -6.98
C GLU A 9 -3.73 4.03 -6.34
N ILE A 10 -2.61 4.52 -5.79
CA ILE A 10 -1.69 3.68 -4.99
C ILE A 10 -2.39 3.17 -3.72
N ALA A 11 -3.07 4.05 -2.97
CA ALA A 11 -3.80 3.66 -1.76
C ALA A 11 -4.87 2.61 -2.05
N LEU A 12 -5.67 2.82 -3.11
CA LEU A 12 -6.67 1.85 -3.56
C LEU A 12 -6.01 0.53 -3.97
N GLY A 13 -4.85 0.57 -4.61
CA GLY A 13 -4.09 -0.62 -4.95
C GLY A 13 -3.58 -1.39 -3.74
N ILE A 14 -3.04 -0.72 -2.72
CA ILE A 14 -2.60 -1.35 -1.47
C ILE A 14 -3.78 -2.09 -0.81
N ILE A 15 -4.93 -1.44 -0.73
CA ILE A 15 -6.17 -1.99 -0.17
C ILE A 15 -6.64 -3.22 -0.97
N ASN A 16 -6.82 -3.08 -2.29
CA ASN A 16 -7.39 -4.13 -3.13
C ASN A 16 -6.48 -5.35 -3.29
N THR A 17 -5.16 -5.14 -3.26
CA THR A 17 -4.20 -6.24 -3.33
C THR A 17 -3.97 -6.93 -1.99
N GLY A 18 -4.49 -6.36 -0.89
CA GLY A 18 -4.35 -6.90 0.47
C GLY A 18 -2.90 -6.92 0.95
N VAL A 19 -2.08 -5.98 0.47
CA VAL A 19 -0.64 -5.96 0.72
C VAL A 19 -0.27 -5.81 2.20
N GLU A 20 -1.07 -5.07 2.96
CA GLU A 20 -0.87 -4.87 4.41
C GLU A 20 -2.03 -5.44 5.23
N GLY A 21 -3.27 -5.32 4.76
CA GLY A 21 -4.44 -5.88 5.42
C GLY A 21 -5.76 -5.35 4.85
N GLY A 22 -6.88 -5.89 5.35
CA GLY A 22 -8.22 -5.37 5.08
C GLY A 22 -8.58 -4.17 5.96
N PHE A 23 -9.68 -3.51 5.66
CA PHE A 23 -10.18 -2.36 6.44
C PHE A 23 -10.49 -2.71 7.89
N ASP A 24 -10.97 -3.91 8.15
CA ASP A 24 -11.35 -4.45 9.46
C ASP A 24 -10.21 -5.20 10.14
N ALA A 25 -8.97 -5.08 9.65
CA ALA A 25 -7.83 -5.75 10.24
C ALA A 25 -7.55 -5.19 11.64
N VAL A 26 -7.43 -6.10 12.60
CA VAL A 26 -7.04 -5.81 13.99
C VAL A 26 -6.11 -6.94 14.44
N SER A 27 -4.91 -6.60 14.85
CA SER A 27 -3.92 -7.53 15.39
C SER A 27 -3.13 -6.88 16.54
N CYS A 28 -2.40 -7.68 17.31
CA CYS A 28 -1.44 -7.16 18.27
C CYS A 28 -0.13 -6.85 17.53
N SER A 29 0.42 -5.66 17.72
CA SER A 29 1.72 -5.30 17.14
C SER A 29 2.81 -6.26 17.65
N THR A 30 3.78 -6.57 16.79
CA THR A 30 4.98 -7.30 17.18
C THR A 30 5.93 -6.45 18.05
N ALA A 31 5.73 -5.13 18.09
CA ALA A 31 6.57 -4.19 18.83
C ALA A 31 6.13 -3.99 20.29
N GLY A 32 4.92 -4.43 20.67
CA GLY A 32 4.40 -4.34 22.03
C GLY A 32 2.88 -4.51 22.09
N ASP A 33 2.29 -4.24 23.26
CA ASP A 33 0.85 -4.38 23.52
C ASP A 33 0.04 -3.22 22.90
N TYR A 34 0.13 -3.08 21.59
CA TYR A 34 -0.50 -2.02 20.80
C TYR A 34 -1.43 -2.65 19.77
N PRO A 35 -2.63 -2.09 19.55
CA PRO A 35 -3.44 -2.51 18.42
C PRO A 35 -2.76 -2.05 17.11
N SER A 36 -2.62 -2.97 16.16
CA SER A 36 -2.26 -2.69 14.78
C SER A 36 -3.52 -2.86 13.91
N ILE A 37 -3.95 -1.76 13.29
CA ILE A 37 -5.33 -1.64 12.77
C ILE A 37 -5.41 -1.17 11.32
N GLY A 38 -6.47 -1.60 10.64
CA GLY A 38 -6.86 -1.12 9.33
C GLY A 38 -5.97 -1.60 8.18
N CYS A 39 -6.27 -1.06 7.00
CA CYS A 39 -5.68 -1.49 5.72
C CYS A 39 -4.19 -1.17 5.55
N SER A 40 -3.58 -0.46 6.50
CA SER A 40 -2.15 -0.15 6.54
C SER A 40 -1.50 -0.50 7.89
N GLN A 41 -2.18 -1.30 8.73
CA GLN A 41 -1.64 -1.81 10.00
C GLN A 41 -1.13 -0.69 10.93
N TRP A 42 -1.84 0.43 11.00
CA TRP A 42 -1.45 1.59 11.81
C TRP A 42 -1.41 1.22 13.29
N GLU A 43 -0.27 1.48 13.94
CA GLU A 43 -0.08 1.16 15.36
C GLU A 43 -0.69 2.24 16.27
N GLY A 44 -1.43 1.81 17.29
CA GLY A 44 -1.98 2.65 18.36
C GLY A 44 -1.00 2.92 19.52
N LEU A 45 -1.53 3.56 20.57
CA LEU A 45 -0.83 4.17 21.72
C LEU A 45 0.13 5.30 21.38
N ASN A 46 -0.43 6.51 21.24
CA ASN A 46 0.21 7.74 20.76
C ASN A 46 0.77 7.59 19.34
N GLY A 47 0.17 6.70 18.55
CA GLY A 47 0.61 6.33 17.21
C GLY A 47 -0.33 6.81 16.10
N ARG A 48 -0.07 6.35 14.88
CA ARG A 48 -0.93 6.65 13.72
C ARG A 48 -2.31 5.98 13.84
N GLY A 49 -2.40 4.88 14.60
CA GLY A 49 -3.64 4.18 14.89
C GLY A 49 -4.62 5.01 15.72
N ASP A 50 -4.15 5.73 16.74
CA ASP A 50 -5.05 6.60 17.52
C ASP A 50 -5.50 7.81 16.72
N ALA A 51 -4.64 8.36 15.85
CA ALA A 51 -5.05 9.44 14.94
C ALA A 51 -6.14 8.98 13.97
N LEU A 52 -6.05 7.74 13.46
CA LEU A 52 -7.11 7.12 12.67
C LEU A 52 -8.39 6.98 13.50
N LEU A 53 -8.32 6.38 14.68
CA LEU A 53 -9.48 6.15 15.55
C LEU A 53 -10.19 7.44 15.92
N ASN A 54 -9.44 8.47 16.30
CA ASN A 54 -10.00 9.79 16.63
C ASN A 54 -10.65 10.50 15.42
N SER A 55 -10.38 10.04 14.20
CA SER A 55 -11.00 10.57 12.98
C SER A 55 -12.29 9.82 12.59
N ILE A 56 -12.60 8.69 13.26
CA ILE A 56 -13.81 7.90 13.02
C ILE A 56 -14.79 8.18 14.17
N PRO A 57 -16.07 8.52 13.89
CA PRO A 57 -17.07 8.68 14.94
C PRO A 57 -17.16 7.44 15.85
N GLY A 58 -16.96 7.63 17.16
CA GLY A 58 -16.94 6.56 18.17
C GLY A 58 -15.61 5.80 18.28
N GLY A 59 -14.60 6.14 17.48
CA GLY A 59 -13.28 5.53 17.55
C GLY A 59 -12.44 6.05 18.73
N ASP A 60 -12.74 7.23 19.27
CA ASP A 60 -12.14 7.78 20.50
C ASP A 60 -12.30 6.84 21.70
N TYR A 61 -13.33 6.00 21.71
CA TYR A 61 -13.52 4.93 22.71
C TYR A 61 -12.41 3.88 22.72
N PHE A 62 -11.76 3.66 21.56
CA PHE A 62 -10.69 2.67 21.39
C PHE A 62 -9.29 3.30 21.38
N ALA A 63 -9.20 4.62 21.19
CA ALA A 63 -7.93 5.33 21.18
C ALA A 63 -7.24 5.26 22.55
N ASP A 64 -5.91 5.24 22.55
CA ASP A 64 -5.08 5.19 23.76
C ASP A 64 -5.28 3.94 24.64
N ARG A 65 -5.89 2.88 24.09
CA ARG A 65 -6.05 1.58 24.74
C ARG A 65 -5.08 0.54 24.20
N THR A 66 -4.58 -0.33 25.07
CA THR A 66 -3.71 -1.44 24.65
C THR A 66 -4.52 -2.51 23.91
N TYR A 67 -3.85 -3.34 23.11
CA TYR A 67 -4.52 -4.47 22.46
C TYR A 67 -5.14 -5.42 23.49
N SER A 68 -4.38 -5.75 24.54
CA SER A 68 -4.84 -6.66 25.60
C SER A 68 -6.04 -6.11 26.37
N ASP A 69 -6.13 -4.80 26.60
CA ASP A 69 -7.30 -4.20 27.24
C ASP A 69 -8.57 -4.38 26.38
N ILE A 70 -8.51 -4.04 25.09
CA ILE A 70 -9.63 -4.23 24.15
C ILE A 70 -10.01 -5.71 24.06
N GLN A 71 -9.01 -6.61 24.01
CA GLN A 71 -9.24 -8.06 23.97
C GLN A 71 -9.89 -8.59 25.24
N ASN A 72 -9.39 -8.21 26.42
CA ASN A 72 -9.87 -8.71 27.70
C ASN A 72 -11.29 -8.24 28.01
N ASN A 73 -11.71 -7.10 27.44
CA ASN A 73 -13.09 -6.62 27.51
C ASN A 73 -14.01 -7.24 26.44
N GLY A 74 -13.47 -8.06 25.51
CA GLY A 74 -14.25 -8.73 24.46
C GLY A 74 -14.65 -7.81 23.30
N GLU A 75 -13.91 -6.73 23.07
CA GLU A 75 -14.34 -5.62 22.20
C GLU A 75 -13.65 -5.60 20.84
N LEU A 76 -12.84 -6.61 20.53
CA LEU A 76 -12.13 -6.70 19.24
C LEU A 76 -13.11 -6.67 18.05
N GLU A 77 -14.25 -7.34 18.18
CA GLU A 77 -15.26 -7.36 17.11
C GLU A 77 -15.93 -6.00 16.91
N ALA A 78 -16.19 -5.26 17.99
CA ALA A 78 -16.72 -3.90 17.91
C ALA A 78 -15.72 -2.95 17.22
N LEU A 79 -14.43 -3.10 17.52
CA LEU A 79 -13.37 -2.36 16.83
C LEU A 79 -13.29 -2.72 15.34
N ARG A 80 -13.38 -4.01 14.97
CA ARG A 80 -13.43 -4.44 13.56
C ARG A 80 -14.60 -3.82 12.80
N GLN A 81 -15.79 -3.82 13.42
CA GLN A 81 -16.99 -3.23 12.84
C GLN A 81 -16.88 -1.72 12.67
N LEU A 82 -16.29 -1.01 13.64
CA LEU A 82 -16.02 0.42 13.54
C LEU A 82 -15.09 0.71 12.34
N LEU A 83 -13.98 -0.02 12.22
CA LEU A 83 -13.02 0.18 11.14
C LEU A 83 -13.60 -0.20 9.76
N GLY A 84 -14.40 -1.26 9.72
CA GLY A 84 -15.06 -1.77 8.51
C GLY A 84 -16.32 -1.00 8.09
N SER A 85 -16.81 -0.05 8.90
CA SER A 85 -17.95 0.82 8.56
C SER A 85 -17.67 1.68 7.33
N GLU A 86 -18.71 2.21 6.68
CA GLU A 86 -18.52 3.10 5.52
C GLU A 86 -17.67 4.33 5.87
N GLU A 87 -17.93 4.93 7.04
CA GLU A 87 -17.16 6.04 7.58
C GLU A 87 -15.71 5.63 7.90
N GLY A 88 -15.53 4.46 8.53
CA GLY A 88 -14.21 3.91 8.84
C GLY A 88 -13.37 3.67 7.59
N GLN A 89 -13.96 3.09 6.55
CA GLN A 89 -13.31 2.88 5.26
C GLN A 89 -12.96 4.21 4.58
N ALA A 90 -13.86 5.20 4.60
CA ALA A 90 -13.64 6.51 3.99
C ALA A 90 -12.45 7.23 4.63
N VAL A 91 -12.36 7.23 5.96
CA VAL A 91 -11.23 7.84 6.70
C VAL A 91 -9.92 7.11 6.38
N GLN A 92 -9.92 5.77 6.37
CA GLN A 92 -8.73 4.97 6.03
C GLN A 92 -8.23 5.28 4.61
N ILE A 93 -9.13 5.36 3.63
CA ILE A 93 -8.79 5.72 2.24
C ILE A 93 -8.19 7.13 2.19
N GLN A 94 -8.79 8.09 2.88
CA GLN A 94 -8.30 9.48 2.89
C GLN A 94 -6.88 9.58 3.46
N ILE A 95 -6.65 9.01 4.65
CA ILE A 95 -5.36 9.03 5.32
C ILE A 95 -4.30 8.28 4.48
N LEU A 96 -4.63 7.10 3.96
CA LEU A 96 -3.69 6.32 3.16
C LEU A 96 -3.35 7.04 1.85
N SER A 97 -4.32 7.67 1.17
CA SER A 97 -4.08 8.44 -0.05
C SER A 97 -3.15 9.62 0.18
N GLN A 98 -3.32 10.33 1.30
CA GLN A 98 -2.43 11.41 1.71
C GLN A 98 -1.01 10.90 1.98
N ASN A 99 -0.87 9.83 2.77
CA ASN A 99 0.43 9.20 3.04
C ASN A 99 1.12 8.75 1.74
N CYS A 100 0.38 8.14 0.81
CA CYS A 100 0.92 7.71 -0.48
C CYS A 100 1.42 8.90 -1.30
N THR A 101 0.69 10.02 -1.30
CA THR A 101 1.09 11.25 -1.99
C THR A 101 2.37 11.83 -1.36
N GLU A 102 2.38 11.99 -0.04
CA GLU A 102 3.46 12.67 0.68
C GLU A 102 4.74 11.83 0.76
N MET A 103 4.62 10.51 0.84
CA MET A 103 5.76 9.62 1.05
C MET A 103 6.13 8.85 -0.22
N TYR A 104 5.17 8.17 -0.86
CA TYR A 104 5.48 7.20 -1.91
C TYR A 104 5.68 7.89 -3.26
N VAL A 105 4.79 8.81 -3.63
CA VAL A 105 4.91 9.56 -4.89
C VAL A 105 6.20 10.39 -4.90
N ASN A 106 6.48 11.12 -3.83
CA ASN A 106 7.70 11.94 -3.72
C ASN A 106 9.00 11.13 -3.81
N GLU A 107 9.00 9.90 -3.29
CA GLU A 107 10.17 9.00 -3.39
C GLU A 107 10.33 8.40 -4.79
N LEU A 108 9.23 7.98 -5.42
CA LEU A 108 9.25 7.36 -6.74
C LEU A 108 9.56 8.37 -7.85
N LEU A 109 9.19 9.65 -7.70
CA LEU A 109 9.58 10.73 -8.63
C LEU A 109 11.11 10.91 -8.74
N GLN A 110 11.88 10.41 -7.78
CA GLN A 110 13.35 10.44 -7.82
C GLN A 110 13.94 9.30 -8.67
N VAL A 111 13.13 8.37 -9.18
CA VAL A 111 13.56 7.28 -10.05
C VAL A 111 13.57 7.78 -11.51
N PRO A 112 14.71 7.76 -12.22
CA PRO A 112 14.73 8.13 -13.63
C PRO A 112 13.77 7.25 -14.45
N SER A 113 13.11 7.83 -15.45
CA SER A 113 12.14 7.15 -16.33
C SER A 113 10.87 6.60 -15.67
N MET A 114 10.59 6.97 -14.41
CA MET A 114 9.34 6.65 -13.72
C MET A 114 8.26 7.70 -14.06
N ASP A 115 7.80 7.69 -15.31
CA ASP A 115 6.82 8.65 -15.85
C ASP A 115 5.57 7.97 -16.46
N ASP A 116 5.54 6.64 -16.56
CA ASP A 116 4.34 5.89 -16.91
C ASP A 116 3.45 5.69 -15.68
N SER A 117 2.18 6.13 -15.74
CA SER A 117 1.28 6.14 -14.59
C SER A 117 0.98 4.75 -14.04
N ARG A 118 0.87 3.72 -14.90
CA ARG A 118 0.59 2.35 -14.45
C ARG A 118 1.80 1.76 -13.74
N CYS A 119 2.98 1.89 -14.32
CA CYS A 119 4.22 1.44 -13.70
C CYS A 119 4.51 2.19 -12.40
N PHE A 120 4.15 3.48 -12.33
CA PHE A 120 4.24 4.29 -11.11
C PHE A 120 3.32 3.74 -10.01
N ILE A 121 2.04 3.51 -10.31
CA ILE A 121 1.08 2.93 -9.36
C ILE A 121 1.56 1.54 -8.90
N TYR A 122 2.02 0.70 -9.84
CA TYR A 122 2.60 -0.61 -9.51
C TYR A 122 3.71 -0.47 -8.48
N ALA A 123 4.71 0.39 -8.72
CA ALA A 123 5.79 0.61 -7.77
C ALA A 123 5.29 1.15 -6.42
N GLY A 124 4.30 2.04 -6.42
CA GLY A 124 3.71 2.61 -5.23
C GLY A 124 3.05 1.58 -4.32
N ILE A 125 2.40 0.55 -4.88
CA ILE A 125 1.77 -0.54 -4.11
C ILE A 125 2.82 -1.37 -3.33
N TRP A 126 4.09 -1.33 -3.73
CA TRP A 126 5.18 -1.99 -3.02
C TRP A 126 5.79 -1.14 -1.90
N CYS A 127 5.58 0.18 -1.93
CA CYS A 127 6.19 1.12 -1.00
C CYS A 127 5.89 0.90 0.50
N PRO A 128 4.75 0.32 0.94
CA PRO A 128 4.55 0.10 2.37
C PRO A 128 5.58 -0.86 3.00
N THR A 129 6.15 -1.78 2.22
CA THR A 129 7.24 -2.65 2.72
C THR A 129 8.49 -1.86 3.08
N SER A 130 8.88 -0.93 2.20
CA SER A 130 9.88 0.12 2.44
C SER A 130 10.05 0.97 1.17
N HIS A 131 9.47 2.17 1.16
CA HIS A 131 9.52 3.08 0.01
C HIS A 131 10.95 3.42 -0.41
N SER A 132 11.88 3.54 0.53
CA SER A 132 13.29 3.84 0.25
C SER A 132 14.01 2.66 -0.42
N VAL A 133 13.68 1.42 -0.03
CA VAL A 133 14.19 0.20 -0.70
C VAL A 133 13.59 0.06 -2.09
N VAL A 134 12.29 0.31 -2.27
CA VAL A 134 11.64 0.32 -3.60
C VAL A 134 12.32 1.33 -4.53
N ARG A 135 12.49 2.59 -4.07
CA ARG A 135 13.18 3.63 -4.84
C ARG A 135 14.58 3.17 -5.26
N ARG A 136 15.39 2.70 -4.30
CA ARG A 136 16.77 2.24 -4.59
C ARG A 136 16.79 1.05 -5.54
N PHE A 137 15.86 0.12 -5.38
CA PHE A 137 15.72 -1.06 -6.24
C PHE A 137 15.51 -0.66 -7.70
N LEU A 138 14.64 0.32 -7.95
CA LEU A 138 14.32 0.82 -9.29
C LEU A 138 15.42 1.73 -9.85
N GLN A 139 16.01 2.62 -9.04
CA GLN A 139 17.15 3.44 -9.42
C GLN A 139 18.37 2.61 -9.86
N ASN A 140 18.56 1.43 -9.28
CA ASN A 140 19.66 0.56 -9.72
C ASN A 140 19.36 -0.17 -11.03
N ARG A 141 18.16 -0.03 -11.60
CA ARG A 141 17.66 -0.83 -12.74
C ARG A 141 17.16 0.00 -13.92
N TRP A 142 16.93 1.31 -13.74
CA TRP A 142 16.33 2.17 -14.78
C TRP A 142 17.06 2.16 -16.12
N ASN A 143 18.38 1.94 -16.12
CA ASN A 143 19.21 1.92 -17.33
C ASN A 143 19.38 0.50 -17.94
N ARG A 144 18.84 -0.54 -17.30
CA ARG A 144 18.95 -1.94 -17.72
C ARG A 144 17.59 -2.57 -18.05
N TYR A 145 16.52 -2.00 -17.52
CA TYR A 145 15.16 -2.50 -17.65
C TYR A 145 14.23 -1.36 -18.09
N ASN A 146 13.23 -1.70 -18.91
CA ASN A 146 12.20 -0.76 -19.30
C ASN A 146 11.19 -0.57 -18.15
N LEU A 147 11.42 0.43 -17.29
CA LEU A 147 10.50 0.74 -16.17
C LEU A 147 9.15 1.31 -16.62
N ARG A 148 8.93 1.50 -17.93
CA ARG A 148 7.64 1.87 -18.52
C ARG A 148 6.83 0.67 -19.04
N SER A 149 7.38 -0.54 -18.92
CA SER A 149 6.67 -1.78 -19.24
C SER A 149 6.17 -2.42 -17.95
N LEU A 150 4.86 -2.58 -17.84
CA LEU A 150 4.23 -3.18 -16.67
C LEU A 150 4.63 -4.66 -16.50
N GLU A 151 4.82 -5.40 -17.61
CA GLU A 151 5.35 -6.77 -17.58
C GLU A 151 6.79 -6.80 -17.07
N THR A 152 7.63 -5.84 -17.49
CA THR A 152 9.01 -5.72 -16.99
C THR A 152 9.01 -5.40 -15.49
N MET A 153 8.14 -4.50 -15.04
CA MET A 153 7.96 -4.19 -13.62
C MET A 153 7.56 -5.44 -12.83
N ARG A 154 6.58 -6.20 -13.30
CA ARG A 154 6.20 -7.48 -12.70
C ARG A 154 7.39 -8.42 -12.58
N ASP A 155 8.11 -8.64 -13.68
CA ASP A 155 9.18 -9.64 -13.72
C ASP A 155 10.34 -9.27 -12.79
N ILE A 156 10.77 -8.00 -12.75
CA ILE A 156 11.84 -7.60 -11.83
C ILE A 156 11.41 -7.69 -10.37
N PHE A 157 10.16 -7.34 -10.03
CA PHE A 157 9.68 -7.47 -8.66
C PHE A 157 9.52 -8.94 -8.25
N ARG A 158 8.98 -9.77 -9.14
CA ARG A 158 8.82 -11.22 -8.97
C ARG A 158 10.17 -11.89 -8.69
N ASP A 159 11.17 -11.60 -9.51
CA ASP A 159 12.41 -12.39 -9.53
C ASP A 159 13.52 -11.81 -8.65
N LEU A 160 13.50 -10.49 -8.38
CA LEU A 160 14.66 -9.80 -7.79
C LEU A 160 14.35 -9.03 -6.49
N TYR A 161 13.09 -8.70 -6.21
CA TYR A 161 12.80 -7.78 -5.10
C TYR A 161 12.99 -8.43 -3.72
N TYR A 162 12.66 -9.72 -3.56
CA TYR A 162 12.89 -10.43 -2.29
C TYR A 162 14.39 -10.43 -1.89
N VAL A 163 15.29 -10.56 -2.87
CA VAL A 163 16.75 -10.45 -2.64
C VAL A 163 17.12 -9.03 -2.21
N ALA A 164 16.56 -8.02 -2.88
CA ALA A 164 16.85 -6.62 -2.57
C ALA A 164 16.29 -6.17 -1.21
N ALA A 165 15.20 -6.80 -0.76
CA ALA A 165 14.59 -6.61 0.54
C ALA A 165 15.28 -7.42 1.65
N SER A 166 16.27 -8.26 1.31
CA SER A 166 17.03 -9.09 2.26
C SER A 166 16.16 -9.98 3.14
N VAL A 167 15.04 -10.49 2.61
CA VAL A 167 14.09 -11.30 3.39
C VAL A 167 14.40 -12.80 3.40
N GLY A 168 15.24 -13.29 2.49
CA GLY A 168 15.58 -14.72 2.36
C GLY A 168 14.83 -15.42 1.23
N GLU A 169 15.37 -16.56 0.76
CA GLU A 169 14.82 -17.33 -0.37
C GLU A 169 13.47 -17.96 -0.06
N GLU A 170 13.18 -18.24 1.20
CA GLU A 170 11.91 -18.79 1.67
C GLU A 170 10.71 -17.86 1.38
N TYR A 171 10.94 -16.56 1.21
CA TYR A 171 9.91 -15.58 0.86
C TYR A 171 9.75 -15.36 -0.65
N ALA A 172 10.60 -15.97 -1.49
CA ALA A 172 10.60 -15.75 -2.94
C ALA A 172 9.24 -16.04 -3.58
N VAL A 173 8.59 -17.14 -3.21
CA VAL A 173 7.26 -17.52 -3.73
C VAL A 173 6.19 -16.52 -3.32
N GLY A 174 6.21 -16.04 -2.08
CA GLY A 174 5.26 -15.03 -1.60
C GLY A 174 5.40 -13.71 -2.36
N TYR A 175 6.64 -13.27 -2.59
CA TYR A 175 6.92 -12.06 -3.37
C TYR A 175 6.55 -12.22 -4.85
N ALA A 176 6.76 -13.42 -5.42
CA ALA A 176 6.34 -13.70 -6.79
C ALA A 176 4.82 -13.63 -6.96
N ASN A 177 4.05 -14.22 -6.02
CA ASN A 177 2.59 -14.15 -6.02
C ASN A 177 2.10 -12.70 -5.85
N ARG A 178 2.74 -11.94 -4.96
CA ARG A 178 2.44 -10.52 -4.77
C ARG A 178 2.68 -9.72 -6.06
N ALA A 179 3.79 -9.98 -6.76
CA ALA A 179 4.11 -9.30 -8.01
C ALA A 179 3.06 -9.56 -9.10
N GLU A 180 2.56 -10.78 -9.19
CA GLU A 180 1.47 -11.15 -10.10
C GLU A 180 0.14 -10.48 -9.71
N ASN A 181 -0.24 -10.53 -8.43
CA ASN A 181 -1.48 -9.90 -7.96
C ASN A 181 -1.49 -8.38 -8.20
N THR A 182 -0.36 -7.70 -7.93
CA THR A 182 -0.22 -6.27 -8.24
C THR A 182 -0.30 -6.02 -9.75
N PHE A 183 0.27 -6.90 -10.57
CA PHE A 183 0.22 -6.78 -12.03
C PHE A 183 -1.22 -6.87 -12.53
N GLN A 184 -1.94 -7.91 -12.12
CA GLN A 184 -3.32 -8.14 -12.54
C GLN A 184 -4.24 -6.97 -12.12
N TYR A 185 -4.06 -6.46 -10.90
CA TYR A 185 -4.79 -5.27 -10.44
C TYR A 185 -4.49 -4.05 -11.34
N VAL A 186 -3.22 -3.67 -11.48
CA VAL A 186 -2.82 -2.46 -12.22
C VAL A 186 -3.15 -2.56 -13.71
N ALA A 187 -3.04 -3.74 -14.31
CA ALA A 187 -3.42 -3.98 -15.70
C ALA A 187 -4.92 -3.79 -15.92
N SER A 188 -5.76 -4.11 -14.92
CA SER A 188 -7.22 -3.96 -14.97
C SER A 188 -7.73 -2.55 -14.68
N LEU A 189 -6.89 -1.66 -14.12
CA LEU A 189 -7.31 -0.31 -13.76
C LEU A 189 -7.80 0.48 -14.97
N ASN A 190 -9.00 1.07 -14.85
CA ASN A 190 -9.47 2.04 -15.81
C ASN A 190 -9.03 3.46 -15.39
N LEU A 191 -7.97 3.95 -16.03
CA LEU A 191 -7.40 5.27 -15.77
C LEU A 191 -7.81 6.32 -16.83
N SER A 192 -8.81 6.02 -17.66
CA SER A 192 -9.28 6.91 -18.74
C SER A 192 -9.81 8.24 -18.21
N ALA A 193 -10.39 8.26 -17.00
CA ALA A 193 -10.81 9.47 -16.32
C ALA A 193 -9.65 10.45 -16.10
N TYR A 194 -8.40 9.96 -16.08
CA TYR A 194 -7.18 10.74 -15.94
C TYR A 194 -6.45 10.97 -17.28
N GLY A 195 -7.06 10.61 -18.40
CA GLY A 195 -6.45 10.70 -19.73
C GLY A 195 -5.37 9.64 -20.01
N VAL A 196 -5.29 8.58 -19.19
CA VAL A 196 -4.34 7.47 -19.39
C VAL A 196 -5.02 6.36 -20.20
N ALA A 197 -4.34 5.90 -21.25
CA ALA A 197 -4.87 4.85 -22.12
C ALA A 197 -5.10 3.51 -21.37
N GLU A 198 -6.00 2.70 -21.91
CA GLU A 198 -6.14 1.30 -21.49
C GLU A 198 -4.81 0.55 -21.65
N TYR A 199 -4.57 -0.42 -20.78
CA TYR A 199 -3.34 -1.20 -20.83
C TYR A 199 -3.20 -1.89 -22.20
N GLY A 200 -2.01 -1.82 -22.80
CA GLY A 200 -1.73 -2.32 -24.14
C GLY A 200 -2.12 -1.39 -25.29
N GLN A 201 -2.81 -0.27 -25.03
CA GLN A 201 -3.17 0.73 -26.06
C GLN A 201 -2.35 2.03 -25.99
N GLY A 202 -1.44 2.14 -25.03
CA GLY A 202 -0.56 3.29 -24.86
C GLY A 202 0.75 3.22 -25.68
N PRO A 203 1.56 4.30 -25.67
CA PRO A 203 2.82 4.39 -26.42
C PRO A 203 3.88 3.40 -25.93
N PHE A 204 3.69 2.82 -24.74
CA PHE A 204 4.60 1.85 -24.13
C PHE A 204 4.14 0.39 -24.29
N GLY A 205 3.06 0.15 -25.06
CA GLY A 205 2.63 -1.20 -25.47
C GLY A 205 2.12 -2.09 -24.32
N ARG A 206 2.16 -3.41 -24.55
CA ARG A 206 2.08 -4.43 -23.49
C ARG A 206 3.47 -4.62 -22.88
#